data_AF-A0A0C2YMR9-F1
#
_entry.id   AF-A0A0C2YMR9-F1
#
_cell.length_a   1.000
_cell.length_b   1.000
_cell.length_c   1.000
_cell.angle_alpha   90.00
_cell.angle_beta   90.00
_cell.angle_gamma   90.00
#
_symmetry.space_group_name_H-M   'P 1'
#
loop_
_entity.id
_entity.type
_entity.pdbx_description
1 polymer ?
#
loop_
_entity_poly.entity_id
_entity_poly.type
_entity_poly.pdbx_seq_one_letter_code
_entity_poly.pdbx_strand_id
1 'polypeptide(L)' 'MGVRAVFTIMEIVHMICGFLEDDKMALLSFACCNQVISETALDVLWAKMDSIMPIVPFVPE' A
#
# COMPACT_ATOMS: atom_id res chain seq x y z
N MET A 1 12.27 -21.68 21.56
CA MET A 1 11.55 -20.48 22.04
C MET A 1 11.06 -19.73 20.81
N GLY A 2 9.75 -19.74 20.54
CA GLY A 2 9.19 -18.97 19.43
C GLY A 2 9.16 -17.50 19.82
N VAL A 3 9.84 -16.64 19.05
CA VAL A 3 9.73 -15.20 19.21
C VAL A 3 8.31 -14.82 18.79
N ARG A 4 7.45 -14.46 19.75
CA ARG A 4 6.15 -13.83 19.43
C ARG A 4 6.43 -12.42 18.96
N ALA A 5 6.46 -12.24 17.64
CA ALA A 5 6.43 -10.90 17.07
C ALA A 5 5.03 -10.32 17.33
N VAL A 6 4.98 -9.23 18.08
CA VAL A 6 3.77 -8.43 18.26
C VAL A 6 3.79 -7.40 17.15
N PHE A 7 2.93 -7.59 16.15
CA PHE A 7 2.75 -6.62 15.08
C PHE A 7 1.57 -5.72 15.41
N THR A 8 1.74 -4.42 15.17
CA THR A 8 0.66 -3.47 15.10
C THR A 8 -0.25 -3.79 13.92
N ILE A 9 -1.51 -3.34 13.98
CA ILE A 9 -2.46 -3.49 12.86
C ILE A 9 -1.87 -2.87 11.58
N MET A 10 -1.16 -1.74 11.69
CA MET A 10 -0.52 -1.09 10.54
C MET A 10 0.57 -1.96 9.91
N GLU A 11 1.41 -2.64 10.70
CA GLU A 11 2.45 -3.53 10.15
C GLU A 11 1.85 -4.73 9.44
N ILE A 12 0.73 -5.27 9.96
CA ILE A 12 -0.01 -6.36 9.31
C ILE A 12 -0.61 -5.87 7.99
N VAL A 13 -1.22 -4.69 7.98
CA VAL A 13 -1.80 -4.09 6.77
C VAL A 13 -0.70 -3.81 5.74
N HIS A 14 0.46 -3.27 6.13
CA HIS A 14 1.60 -3.10 5.23
C HIS A 14 2.08 -4.41 4.62
N MET A 15 2.21 -5.47 5.43
CA MET A 15 2.60 -6.78 4.93
C MET A 15 1.59 -7.31 3.92
N ILE A 16 0.29 -7.23 4.23
CA ILE A 16 -0.79 -7.65 3.31
C ILE A 16 -0.72 -6.85 2.01
N CYS A 17 -0.61 -5.51 2.07
CA CYS A 17 -0.52 -4.68 0.88
C CYS A 17 0.73 -4.99 0.04
N GLY A 18 1.87 -5.30 0.68
CA GLY A 18 3.07 -5.77 -0.01
C GLY A 18 2.88 -7.12 -0.72
N PHE A 19 2.19 -8.07 -0.09
CA PHE A 19 1.83 -9.35 -0.74
C PHE A 19 0.86 -9.18 -1.91
N LEU A 20 0.00 -8.16 -1.84
CA LEU A 20 -0.98 -7.85 -2.88
C LEU A 20 -0.44 -6.90 -3.95
N GLU A 21 0.86 -6.56 -3.94
CA GLU A 21 1.41 -5.52 -4.81
C GLU A 21 1.08 -5.74 -6.29
N ASP A 22 1.10 -6.98 -6.76
CA ASP A 22 0.79 -7.35 -8.14
C ASP A 22 -0.72 -7.49 -8.43
N ASP A 23 -1.56 -7.65 -7.40
CA ASP A 23 -3.01 -7.72 -7.52
C ASP A 23 -3.66 -6.36 -7.23
N LYS A 24 -3.64 -5.53 -8.27
CA LYS A 24 -4.21 -4.17 -8.24
C LYS A 24 -5.70 -4.15 -7.86
N MET A 25 -6.46 -5.20 -8.22
CA MET A 25 -7.89 -5.27 -7.94
C MET A 25 -8.14 -5.60 -6.47
N ALA A 26 -7.34 -6.50 -5.90
CA ALA A 26 -7.37 -6.79 -4.47
C ALA A 26 -6.96 -5.57 -3.65
N LEU A 27 -5.88 -4.86 -4.03
CA LEU A 27 -5.46 -3.62 -3.37
C LEU A 27 -6.53 -2.53 -3.41
N LEU A 28 -7.18 -2.34 -4.57
CA LEU A 28 -8.28 -1.37 -4.70
C LEU A 28 -9.47 -1.76 -3.81
N SER A 29 -9.84 -3.04 -3.79
CA SER A 29 -10.91 -3.52 -2.92
C SER A 29 -10.56 -3.33 -1.44
N PHE A 30 -9.29 -3.53 -1.08
CA PHE A 30 -8.78 -3.36 0.28
C PHE A 30 -8.77 -1.88 0.69
N ALA A 31 -8.41 -0.99 -0.24
CA ALA A 31 -8.44 0.46 -0.04
C ALA A 31 -9.87 0.98 0.24
N CYS A 32 -10.90 0.27 -0.21
CA CYS A 32 -12.30 0.63 -0.01
C CYS A 32 -12.91 0.08 1.29
N CYS A 33 -12.20 -0.77 2.07
CA CYS A 33 -12.78 -1.44 3.23
C CYS A 33 -12.91 -0.56 4.49
N ASN A 34 -11.90 0.26 4.79
CA ASN A 34 -11.85 1.11 5.99
C ASN A 34 -10.79 2.21 5.78
N GLN A 35 -10.99 3.41 6.33
CA GLN A 35 -10.05 4.53 6.26
C GLN A 35 -8.61 4.15 6.63
N VAL A 36 -8.40 3.43 7.74
CA VAL A 36 -7.05 3.01 8.20
C VAL A 36 -6.34 2.11 7.17
N ILE A 37 -7.11 1.26 6.50
CA ILE A 37 -6.59 0.35 5.47
C ILE A 37 -6.43 1.11 4.14
N SER A 38 -7.30 2.08 3.88
CA SER A 38 -7.32 2.92 2.69
C SER A 38 -6.01 3.68 2.53
N GLU A 39 -5.57 4.38 3.57
CA GLU A 39 -4.33 5.16 3.54
C GLU A 39 -3.13 4.27 3.18
N THR A 40 -2.98 3.13 3.85
CA THR A 40 -1.89 2.19 3.61
C THR A 40 -1.95 1.53 2.22
N ALA A 41 -3.13 1.14 1.76
CA ALA A 41 -3.29 0.56 0.43
C ALA A 41 -3.03 1.59 -0.68
N LEU A 42 -3.45 2.84 -0.48
CA LEU A 42 -3.21 3.94 -1.40
C LEU A 42 -1.71 4.28 -1.47
N ASP A 43 -0.98 4.29 -0.35
CA ASP A 43 0.47 4.51 -0.36
C ASP A 43 1.21 3.48 -1.22
N VAL A 44 0.83 2.19 -1.10
CA VAL A 44 1.42 1.11 -1.92
C VAL A 44 1.05 1.27 -3.40
N LEU A 45 -0.20 1.62 -3.70
CA LEU A 45 -0.64 1.88 -5.08
C LEU A 45 0.11 3.08 -5.70
N TRP A 46 0.29 4.17 -4.94
CA TRP A 46 1.04 5.34 -5.37
C TRP A 46 2.51 5.03 -5.62
N ALA A 47 3.17 4.32 -4.71
CA ALA A 47 4.56 3.90 -4.89
C ALA A 47 4.73 3.03 -6.15
N LYS A 48 3.78 2.15 -6.44
CA LYS A 48 3.79 1.39 -7.70
C LYS A 48 3.56 2.27 -8.92
N MET A 49 2.66 3.25 -8.85
CA MET A 49 2.46 4.20 -9.95
C MET A 49 3.74 4.98 -10.25
N ASP A 50 4.41 5.51 -9.22
CA ASP A 50 5.70 6.22 -9.35
C ASP A 50 6.79 5.35 -9.96
N SER A 51 6.79 4.04 -9.65
CA SER A 51 7.77 3.10 -10.22
C SER A 51 7.59 2.83 -11.72
N ILE A 52 6.35 2.91 -12.23
CA ILE A 52 6.01 2.64 -13.63
C ILE A 52 6.10 3.92 -14.46
N MET A 53 5.64 5.01 -13.87
CA MET A 53 5.65 6.33 -14.47
C MET A 53 6.15 7.28 -13.38
N PRO A 54 7.44 7.66 -13.38
CA PRO A 54 7.89 8.71 -12.49
C PRO A 54 7.00 9.92 -12.79
N ILE A 55 6.19 10.32 -11.81
CA ILE A 55 5.29 11.46 -11.95
C ILE A 55 6.22 12.66 -12.15
N VAL A 56 6.37 13.06 -13.42
CA VAL A 56 7.15 14.22 -13.78
C VAL A 56 6.52 15.38 -13.02
N PRO A 57 7.26 16.12 -12.18
CA PRO A 57 6.70 17.28 -11.54
C PRO A 57 6.17 18.18 -12.66
N PHE A 58 4.88 18.47 -12.63
CA PHE A 58 4.29 19.51 -13.49
C PHE A 58 4.92 20.84 -13.05
N VAL A 59 6.10 21.14 -13.57
CA VAL A 59 6.74 22.45 -13.43
C VAL A 59 6.06 23.35 -14.46
N PRO A 60 5.32 24.38 -14.04
CA PRO A 60 4.82 25.38 -14.98
C PRO A 60 6.03 26.15 -15.54
N GLU A 61 6.12 26.28 -16.87
CA GLU A 61 7.01 27.25 -17.53
C GLU A 61 6.60 28.70 -17.23
#